data_AF-A0A399GYX7-F1
#
_entry.id   AF-A0A399GYX7-F1
#
_cell.length_a   1.000
_cell.length_b   1.000
_cell.length_c   1.000
_cell.angle_alpha   90.00
_cell.angle_beta   90.00
_cell.angle_gamma   90.00
#
_symmetry.space_group_name_H-M   'P 1'
#
loop_
_entity.id
_entity.type
_entity.pdbx_description
1 polymer ?
#
loop_
_entity_poly.entity_id
_entity_poly.type
_entity_poly.pdbx_seq_one_letter_code
_entity_poly.pdbx_strand_id
1 'polypeptide(L)' 'MEAITSEAELHALDRAPVVVSVDPEAGELLPGDPVNPRLREYTDTVERVRLPYWTSSLGTVIVVAYVEV' A
#
# COMPACT_ATOMS: atom_id res chain seq x y z
N MET A 1 -15.14 14.45 -28.13
CA MET A 1 -14.90 14.62 -26.69
C MET A 1 -13.85 13.59 -26.33
N GLU A 2 -12.60 13.97 -26.52
CA GLU A 2 -11.43 13.12 -26.35
C GLU A 2 -11.28 12.74 -24.87
N ALA A 3 -11.09 11.45 -24.61
CA ALA A 3 -10.73 10.96 -23.29
C ALA A 3 -9.31 11.44 -22.98
N ILE A 4 -9.21 12.57 -22.28
CA ILE A 4 -7.98 12.94 -21.59
C ILE A 4 -7.91 12.07 -20.35
N THR A 5 -7.27 10.91 -20.47
CA THR A 5 -6.69 10.20 -19.32
C THR A 5 -5.35 9.69 -19.80
N SER A 6 -4.31 10.43 -19.47
CA SER A 6 -2.93 10.07 -19.80
C SER A 6 -2.64 8.67 -19.28
N GLU A 7 -2.01 7.81 -20.09
CA GLU A 7 -1.55 6.48 -19.67
C GLU A 7 -0.70 6.56 -18.39
N ALA A 8 -0.03 7.69 -18.16
CA ALA A 8 0.73 7.99 -16.95
C ALA A 8 -0.12 8.07 -15.65
N GLU A 9 -1.40 8.42 -15.73
CA GLU A 9 -2.32 8.46 -14.58
C GLU A 9 -2.92 7.07 -14.26
N LEU A 10 -2.88 6.14 -15.23
CA LEU A 10 -3.34 4.74 -15.07
C LEU A 10 -2.19 3.76 -14.79
N HIS A 11 -0.94 4.18 -14.96
CA HIS A 11 0.25 3.40 -14.60
C HIS A 11 0.62 3.46 -13.11
N ALA A 12 -0.03 4.33 -12.32
CA ALA A 12 0.14 4.46 -10.87
C ALA A 12 -0.75 3.50 -10.05
N LEU A 13 -1.14 2.35 -10.62
CA LEU A 13 -1.49 1.19 -9.79
C LEU A 13 -0.17 0.54 -9.37
N ASP A 14 0.42 1.24 -8.41
CA ASP A 14 1.83 1.31 -8.08
C ASP A 14 2.48 -0.02 -7.71
N ARG A 15 3.80 -0.05 -7.86
CA ARG A 15 4.66 -1.16 -7.42
C ARG A 15 4.42 -1.52 -5.96
N ALA A 16 4.14 -0.54 -5.10
CA ALA A 16 3.93 -0.75 -3.67
C ALA A 16 2.75 -1.70 -3.36
N PRO A 17 1.50 -1.45 -3.83
CA PRO A 17 0.40 -2.41 -3.75
C PRO A 17 0.73 -3.81 -4.29
N VAL A 18 1.48 -3.93 -5.39
CA VAL A 18 1.88 -5.22 -5.96
C VAL A 18 2.82 -5.96 -5.00
N VAL A 19 3.82 -5.27 -4.45
CA VAL A 19 4.78 -5.86 -3.50
C VAL A 19 4.06 -6.38 -2.27
N VAL A 20 3.21 -5.57 -1.63
CA VAL A 20 2.50 -6.00 -0.41
C VAL A 20 1.46 -7.09 -0.68
N SER A 21 0.96 -7.21 -1.93
CA SER A 21 0.06 -8.29 -2.33
C SER A 21 0.79 -9.63 -2.52
N VAL A 22 2.05 -9.58 -2.96
CA VAL A 22 2.90 -10.78 -3.12
C VAL A 22 3.53 -11.19 -1.79
N ASP A 23 4.00 -10.22 -1.02
CA ASP A 23 4.59 -10.40 0.30
C ASP A 23 3.96 -9.43 1.31
N PRO A 24 2.89 -9.85 2.00
CA PRO A 24 2.23 -9.04 3.02
C PRO A 24 3.11 -8.72 4.24
N GLU A 25 4.25 -9.37 4.41
CA GLU A 25 5.18 -9.16 5.52
C GLU A 25 6.29 -8.16 5.16
N ALA A 26 6.33 -7.66 3.93
CA ALA A 26 7.33 -6.71 3.43
C ALA A 26 7.32 -5.35 4.16
N GLY A 27 6.17 -4.95 4.73
CA GLY A 27 6.03 -3.72 5.52
C GLY A 27 6.43 -3.89 6.98
N GLU A 28 6.97 -2.80 7.55
CA GLU A 28 7.34 -2.73 8.96
C GLU A 28 6.10 -2.60 9.85
N LEU A 29 6.05 -3.32 10.97
CA LEU A 29 4.96 -3.21 11.93
C LEU A 29 4.96 -1.82 12.57
N LEU A 30 3.85 -1.10 12.42
CA LEU A 30 3.67 0.17 13.08
C LEU A 30 3.41 -0.06 14.59
N PRO A 31 3.99 0.77 15.46
CA PRO A 31 3.68 0.72 16.88
C PRO A 31 2.20 1.03 17.09
N GLY A 32 1.48 0.14 17.77
CA GLY A 32 0.04 0.27 17.97
C GLY A 32 -0.51 -0.68 19.02
N ASP A 33 -1.75 -0.43 19.43
CA ASP A 33 -2.47 -1.25 20.40
C ASP A 33 -2.85 -2.61 19.76
N PRO A 34 -2.59 -3.76 20.42
CA PRO A 34 -3.01 -5.08 19.93
C PRO A 34 -4.52 -5.26 19.76
N VAL A 35 -5.35 -4.35 20.29
CA VAL A 35 -6.81 -4.31 20.12
C VAL A 35 -7.21 -3.90 18.70
N ASN A 36 -6.35 -3.16 17.98
CA ASN A 36 -6.59 -2.77 16.59
C ASN A 36 -5.89 -3.72 15.60
N PRO A 37 -6.28 -3.74 14.32
CA PRO A 37 -5.56 -4.48 13.30
C PRO A 37 -4.08 -4.12 13.36
N ARG A 38 -3.20 -5.13 13.31
CA ARG A 38 -1.75 -4.92 13.32
C ARG A 38 -1.33 -4.23 12.02
N LEU A 39 -1.30 -2.90 12.07
CA LEU A 39 -0.92 -2.07 10.95
C LEU A 39 0.55 -2.27 10.62
N ARG A 40 0.83 -2.33 9.32
CA ARG A 40 2.16 -2.33 8.73
C ARG A 40 2.28 -1.13 7.81
N GLU A 41 3.50 -0.67 7.63
CA GLU A 41 3.82 0.36 6.66
C GLU A 41 4.87 -0.16 5.70
N TYR A 42 4.54 -0.18 4.41
CA TYR A 42 5.52 -0.35 3.36
C TYR A 42 5.96 1.01 2.85
N THR A 43 7.26 1.27 2.84
CA THR A 43 7.84 2.51 2.31
C THR A 43 8.59 2.20 1.02
N ASP A 44 8.12 2.76 -0.09
CA ASP A 44 8.87 2.77 -1.34
C ASP A 44 9.75 4.01 -1.40
N THR A 45 11.06 3.84 -1.23
CA THR A 45 12.01 4.97 -1.30
C THR A 45 12.29 5.46 -2.71
N VAL A 46 11.94 4.67 -3.74
CA VAL A 46 12.16 5.02 -5.15
C VAL A 46 11.04 5.94 -5.61
N GLU A 47 9.80 5.55 -5.33
CA GLU A 47 8.59 6.31 -5.70
C GLU A 47 8.18 7.32 -4.63
N ARG A 48 8.86 7.31 -3.46
CA ARG A 48 8.56 8.14 -2.28
C ARG A 48 7.12 7.97 -1.81
N VAL A 49 6.70 6.71 -1.68
CA VAL A 49 5.35 6.35 -1.29
C VAL A 49 5.38 5.64 0.06
N ARG A 50 4.42 5.96 0.92
CA ARG A 50 4.16 5.22 2.16
C ARG A 50 2.77 4.60 2.07
N LEU A 51 2.72 3.30 2.30
CA LEU A 51 1.52 2.48 2.19
C LEU A 51 1.25 1.83 3.55
N PRO A 52 0.44 2.45 4.44
CA PRO A 52 -0.10 1.78 5.60
C PRO A 52 -1.17 0.76 5.20
N TYR A 53 -1.05 -0.48 5.69
CA TYR A 53 -1.97 -1.57 5.40
C TYR A 53 -2.06 -2.54 6.57
N TRP A 54 -3.00 -3.47 6.52
CA TRP A 54 -3.04 -4.63 7.41
C TRP A 54 -3.54 -5.86 6.65
N THR A 55 -3.21 -7.04 7.16
CA THR A 55 -3.64 -8.31 6.57
C THR A 55 -4.76 -8.91 7.40
N SER A 56 -5.87 -9.26 6.75
CA SER A 56 -6.98 -9.92 7.41
C SER A 56 -6.65 -11.36 7.78
N SER A 57 -7.46 -11.97 8.66
CA SER A 57 -7.34 -13.40 8.99
C SER A 57 -7.55 -14.33 7.79
N LEU A 58 -8.17 -13.83 6.71
CA LEU A 58 -8.35 -14.55 5.44
C LEU A 58 -7.17 -14.35 4.47
N GLY A 59 -6.14 -13.61 4.87
CA GLY A 59 -4.97 -13.31 4.02
C GLY A 59 -5.21 -12.16 3.03
N THR A 60 -6.31 -11.42 3.15
CA THR A 60 -6.57 -10.25 2.31
C THR A 60 -5.75 -9.05 2.80
N VAL A 61 -4.98 -8.43 1.91
CA VAL A 61 -4.26 -7.18 2.19
C VAL A 61 -5.22 -6.01 2.04
N ILE A 62 -5.36 -5.22 3.10
CA ILE A 62 -6.25 -4.05 3.16
C ILE A 62 -5.38 -2.82 3.30
N VAL A 63 -5.26 -2.08 2.19
CA VAL A 63 -4.56 -0.80 2.14
C VAL A 63 -5.44 0.25 2.82
N VAL A 64 -4.87 0.94 3.81
CA VAL A 64 -5.56 1.97 4.60
C VAL A 64 -5.43 3.34 3.95
N ALA A 65 -4.24 3.65 3.42
CA ALA A 65 -3.98 4.89 2.71
C ALA A 65 -2.84 4.71 1.71
N TYR A 66 -2.76 5.64 0.78
CA TYR A 66 -1.63 5.83 -0.12
C TYR A 66 -1.12 7.25 0.08
N VAL A 67 0.14 7.40 0.46
CA VAL A 67 0.73 8.69 0.84
C VAL A 67 1.99 8.94 0.01
N GLU A 68 1.96 9.96 -0.85
CA GLU A 68 3.13 10.45 -1.59
C GLU A 68 3.90 11.46 -0.72
N VAL A 69 5.25 11.39 -0.74
CA VAL A 69 6.16 12.14 0.15
C VAL A 69 7.19 12.98 -0.61
#